data_AF-A0A8S0P7F6-F1
#
_entry.id   AF-A0A8S0P7F6-F1
#
_cell.length_a   1.000
_cell.length_b   1.000
_cell.length_c   1.000
_cell.angle_alpha   90.00
_cell.angle_beta   90.00
_cell.angle_gamma   90.00
#
_symmetry.space_group_name_H-M   'P 1'
#
loop_
_entity.id
_entity.type
_entity.pdbx_description
1 polymer ?
#
loop_
_entity_poly.entity_id
_entity_poly.type
_entity_poly.pdbx_seq_one_letter_code
_entity_poly.pdbx_strand_id
1 'polypeptide(L)'
;MAVVMKQLDRTEEAIEAVKSFRGLCPKQAQESLDNILIDLYKKCGKVDEQIMLLKHKLRMIYLGEAFNGKPTKTARSHGKKFQVSVKQEIARILGNLAWAYMQKGNYIASEVVYRKAQMIDPDTNKACNLCHCLMKQGRYEEAHAVLQEVWQYKLPGFDDLKSRNRVEELLLELQESGMPLPSLMPNLPEDLTFDDDDFVEVLERVMNEWAPARSRRLPIFEQISQLRDQMAR
;
A
#
# COMPACT_ATOMS: atom_id res chain seq x y z
N MET A 1 23.80 18.60 -1.63
CA MET A 1 23.98 18.43 -3.10
C MET A 1 22.74 17.83 -3.77
N ALA A 2 22.39 16.55 -3.55
CA ALA A 2 21.25 15.91 -4.23
C ALA A 2 19.89 16.61 -4.02
N VAL A 3 19.63 17.17 -2.83
CA VAL A 3 18.42 17.94 -2.54
C VAL A 3 18.34 19.23 -3.39
N VAL A 4 19.47 19.92 -3.58
CA VAL A 4 19.55 21.14 -4.39
C VAL A 4 19.41 20.80 -5.88
N MET A 5 20.06 19.73 -6.34
CA MET A 5 19.91 19.25 -7.72
C MET A 5 18.47 18.80 -8.03
N LYS A 6 17.77 18.21 -7.06
CA LYS A 6 16.33 17.89 -7.18
C LYS A 6 15.48 19.15 -7.39
N GLN A 7 15.82 20.26 -6.74
CA GLN A 7 15.12 21.54 -6.89
C GLN A 7 15.42 22.22 -8.23
N LEU A 8 16.63 22.06 -8.76
CA LEU A 8 17.08 22.59 -10.05
C LEU A 8 16.72 21.69 -11.25
N ASP A 9 15.86 20.71 -11.05
CA ASP A 9 15.43 19.69 -12.03
C ASP A 9 16.53 18.81 -12.64
N ARG A 10 17.76 18.89 -12.11
CA ARG A 10 18.91 18.05 -12.47
C ARG A 10 18.89 16.72 -11.71
N THR A 11 17.76 16.05 -11.78
CA THR A 11 17.45 14.86 -10.97
C THR A 11 18.23 13.63 -11.42
N GLU A 12 18.49 13.48 -12.71
CA GLU A 12 19.29 12.38 -13.25
C GLU A 12 20.77 12.47 -12.83
N GLU A 13 21.36 13.66 -12.93
CA GLU A 13 22.72 13.90 -12.46
C GLU A 13 22.84 13.68 -10.94
N ALA A 14 21.80 14.02 -10.17
CA ALA A 14 21.76 13.72 -8.75
C ALA A 14 21.77 12.22 -8.48
N ILE A 15 21.07 11.41 -9.28
CA ILE A 15 21.08 9.95 -9.18
C ILE A 15 22.49 9.42 -9.46
N GLU A 16 23.13 9.87 -10.53
CA GLU A 16 24.48 9.44 -10.89
C GLU A 16 25.50 9.80 -9.83
N ALA A 17 25.45 11.03 -9.31
CA ALA A 17 26.31 11.46 -8.22
C ALA A 17 26.09 10.60 -6.96
N VAL A 18 24.84 10.35 -6.58
CA VAL A 18 24.56 9.50 -5.41
C VAL A 18 25.07 8.07 -5.65
N LYS A 19 24.89 7.50 -6.84
CA LYS A 19 25.40 6.16 -7.19
C LYS A 19 26.93 6.09 -7.16
N SER A 20 27.63 7.09 -7.69
CA SER A 20 29.10 7.10 -7.78
C SER A 20 29.76 7.21 -6.39
N PHE A 21 29.19 8.01 -5.49
CA PHE A 21 29.72 8.15 -4.13
C PHE A 21 29.25 7.06 -3.17
N ARG A 22 28.23 6.26 -3.53
CA ARG A 22 27.63 5.28 -2.63
C ARG A 22 28.63 4.30 -2.04
N GLY A 23 29.57 3.80 -2.85
CA GLY A 23 30.60 2.85 -2.40
C GLY A 23 31.63 3.45 -1.43
N LEU A 24 31.80 4.77 -1.44
CA LEU A 24 32.72 5.50 -0.57
C LEU A 24 32.08 5.88 0.78
N CYS A 25 30.76 5.76 0.89
CA CYS A 25 30.02 6.11 2.09
C CYS A 25 29.94 4.94 3.09
N PRO A 26 30.00 5.23 4.41
CA PRO A 26 29.91 4.21 5.45
C PRO A 26 28.55 3.50 5.43
N LYS A 27 28.48 2.28 5.99
CA LYS A 27 27.24 1.48 6.03
C LYS A 27 26.06 2.24 6.67
N GLN A 28 26.34 3.06 7.68
CA GLN A 28 25.34 3.88 8.38
C GLN A 28 24.70 4.95 7.48
N ALA A 29 25.41 5.41 6.44
CA ALA A 29 24.89 6.41 5.50
C ALA A 29 24.02 5.78 4.39
N GLN A 30 24.16 4.47 4.15
CA GLN A 30 23.48 3.77 3.04
C GLN A 30 21.96 3.91 3.12
N GLU A 31 21.39 3.84 4.32
CA GLU A 31 19.94 3.98 4.49
C GLU A 31 19.44 5.36 4.04
N SER A 32 20.16 6.41 4.42
CA SER A 32 19.84 7.79 4.01
C SER A 32 20.00 7.97 2.50
N LEU A 33 21.05 7.40 1.91
CA LEU A 33 21.27 7.43 0.46
C LEU A 33 20.15 6.69 -0.29
N ASP A 34 19.71 5.54 0.20
CA ASP A 34 18.59 4.80 -0.40
C ASP A 34 17.30 5.61 -0.38
N ASN A 35 16.99 6.28 0.74
CA ASN A 35 15.79 7.11 0.86
C ASN A 35 15.84 8.28 -0.15
N ILE A 36 17.01 8.90 -0.33
CA ILE A 36 17.21 9.94 -1.34
C ILE A 36 17.04 9.37 -2.76
N LEU A 37 17.60 8.20 -3.05
CA LEU A 37 17.47 7.55 -4.36
C LEU A 37 16.01 7.22 -4.68
N ILE A 38 15.23 6.69 -3.72
CA ILE A 38 13.80 6.42 -3.89
C ILE A 38 13.04 7.69 -4.28
N ASP A 39 13.34 8.81 -3.62
CA ASP A 39 12.73 10.11 -3.91
C ASP A 39 13.11 10.66 -5.30
N LEU A 40 14.38 10.46 -5.71
CA LEU A 40 14.85 10.86 -7.03
C LEU A 40 14.23 9.98 -8.12
N TYR A 41 14.20 8.66 -7.95
CA TYR A 41 13.55 7.74 -8.88
C TYR A 41 12.07 8.04 -9.07
N LYS A 42 11.37 8.35 -7.97
CA LYS A 42 9.98 8.80 -8.00
C LYS A 42 9.81 10.06 -8.87
N LYS A 43 10.73 11.02 -8.75
CA LYS A 43 10.67 12.26 -9.53
C LYS A 43 11.01 12.05 -11.01
N CYS A 44 11.95 11.18 -11.35
CA CYS A 44 12.34 10.89 -12.74
C CYS A 44 11.46 9.84 -13.44
N GLY A 45 10.47 9.26 -12.77
CA GLY A 45 9.69 8.15 -13.33
C GLY A 45 10.50 6.84 -13.51
N LYS A 46 11.64 6.68 -12.84
CA LYS A 46 12.48 5.47 -12.85
C LYS A 46 11.87 4.39 -11.94
N VAL A 47 10.68 3.94 -12.30
CA VAL A 47 9.82 3.07 -11.46
C VAL A 47 10.47 1.70 -11.24
N ASP A 48 11.17 1.14 -12.23
CA ASP A 48 11.79 -0.17 -12.09
C ASP A 48 12.97 -0.15 -11.10
N GLU A 49 13.82 0.87 -11.15
CA GLU A 49 14.89 1.07 -10.17
C GLU A 49 14.35 1.33 -8.77
N GLN A 50 13.25 2.08 -8.67
CA GLN A 50 12.53 2.27 -7.41
C GLN A 50 12.06 0.93 -6.83
N ILE A 51 11.41 0.08 -7.64
CA ILE A 51 10.93 -1.24 -7.23
C ILE A 51 12.09 -2.13 -6.78
N MET A 52 13.19 -2.16 -7.55
CA MET A 52 14.38 -2.96 -7.21
C MET A 52 14.97 -2.53 -5.86
N LEU A 53 15.12 -1.23 -5.63
CA LEU A 53 15.67 -0.70 -4.39
C LEU A 53 14.74 -0.97 -3.20
N LEU A 54 13.43 -0.78 -3.35
CA LEU A 54 12.45 -1.08 -2.30
C LEU A 54 12.44 -2.57 -1.91
N LYS A 55 12.50 -3.48 -2.90
CA LYS A 55 12.63 -4.93 -2.66
C LYS A 55 13.93 -5.28 -1.94
N HIS A 56 15.04 -4.65 -2.32
CA HIS A 56 16.32 -4.83 -1.64
C HIS A 56 16.22 -4.40 -0.17
N LYS A 57 15.63 -3.23 0.12
CA LYS A 57 15.44 -2.78 1.52
C LYS A 57 14.58 -3.74 2.34
N LEU A 58 13.49 -4.28 1.77
CA LEU A 58 12.69 -5.30 2.46
C LEU A 58 13.53 -6.55 2.77
N ARG A 59 14.34 -7.02 1.82
CA ARG A 59 15.23 -8.16 2.02
C ARG A 59 16.21 -7.91 3.18
N MET A 60 16.83 -6.73 3.22
CA MET A 60 17.76 -6.35 4.31
C MET A 60 17.07 -6.39 5.69
N ILE A 61 15.80 -5.98 5.76
CA ILE A 61 15.02 -6.07 7.00
C ILE A 61 14.76 -7.53 7.39
N TYR A 62 14.34 -8.37 6.45
CA TYR A 62 14.07 -9.79 6.72
C TYR A 62 15.32 -10.58 7.11
N LEU A 63 16.49 -10.21 6.59
CA LEU A 63 17.78 -10.79 6.99
C LEU A 63 18.29 -10.25 8.35
N GLY A 64 17.58 -9.31 8.98
CA GLY A 64 17.98 -8.72 10.25
C GLY A 64 19.15 -7.72 10.14
N GLU A 65 19.55 -7.36 8.92
CA GLU A 65 20.65 -6.43 8.66
C GLU A 65 20.23 -4.97 8.80
N ALA A 66 18.92 -4.69 8.77
CA ALA A 66 18.39 -3.37 9.06
C ALA A 66 18.43 -3.06 10.57
N PHE A 67 18.48 -1.77 10.90
CA PHE A 67 18.40 -1.24 12.27
C PHE A 67 19.53 -1.75 13.18
N ASN A 68 20.65 -2.23 12.60
CA ASN A 68 21.73 -2.91 13.32
C ASN A 68 21.22 -4.08 14.18
N GLY A 69 20.23 -4.82 13.68
CA GLY A 69 19.61 -5.95 14.38
C GLY A 69 18.66 -5.57 15.52
N LYS A 70 18.38 -4.27 15.72
CA LYS A 70 17.48 -3.80 16.78
C LYS A 70 16.03 -3.76 16.31
N PRO A 71 15.05 -3.98 17.20
CA PRO A 71 13.62 -3.92 16.86
C PRO A 71 13.12 -2.50 16.55
N THR A 72 13.84 -1.47 17.02
CA THR A 72 13.52 -0.06 16.79
C THR A 72 14.77 0.74 16.45
N LYS A 73 14.58 1.83 15.69
CA LYS A 73 15.60 2.86 15.44
C LYS A 73 15.10 4.22 15.90
N THR A 74 16.01 5.09 16.31
CA THR A 74 15.68 6.49 16.60
C THR A 74 15.70 7.30 15.32
N ALA A 75 14.55 7.85 14.94
CA ALA A 75 14.41 8.82 13.86
C ALA A 75 14.28 10.23 14.41
N ARG A 76 14.51 11.23 13.54
CA ARG A 76 14.29 12.64 13.86
C ARG A 76 13.40 13.29 12.81
N SER A 77 12.43 14.04 13.28
CA SER A 77 11.55 14.87 12.45
C SER A 77 11.31 16.19 13.17
N HIS A 78 11.47 17.32 12.47
CA HIS A 78 11.33 18.67 13.03
C HIS A 78 12.07 18.88 14.37
N GLY A 79 13.29 18.36 14.48
CA GLY A 79 14.12 18.45 15.68
C GLY A 79 13.76 17.47 16.82
N LYS A 80 12.59 16.84 16.77
CA LYS A 80 12.12 15.87 17.77
C LYS A 80 12.62 14.46 17.45
N LYS A 81 13.07 13.74 18.48
CA LYS A 81 13.45 12.32 18.39
C LYS A 81 12.22 11.45 18.63
N PHE A 82 12.05 10.41 17.84
CA PHE A 82 11.02 9.39 18.04
C PHE A 82 11.57 8.02 17.66
N GLN A 83 10.91 6.95 18.12
CA GLN A 83 11.28 5.59 17.76
C GLN A 83 10.42 5.08 16.62
N VAL A 84 11.07 4.42 15.66
CA VAL A 84 10.42 3.72 14.55
C VAL A 84 10.68 2.25 14.73
N SER A 85 9.62 1.44 14.76
CA SER A 85 9.73 -0.02 14.82
C SER A 85 10.01 -0.62 13.45
N VAL A 86 10.61 -1.82 13.44
CA VAL A 86 10.79 -2.60 12.21
C VAL A 86 9.44 -2.83 11.51
N LYS A 87 8.36 -3.08 12.27
CA LYS A 87 7.00 -3.25 11.70
C LYS A 87 6.52 -2.02 10.94
N GLN A 88 6.64 -0.83 11.54
CA GLN A 88 6.28 0.44 10.90
C GLN A 88 7.12 0.70 9.64
N GLU A 89 8.42 0.38 9.69
CA GLU A 89 9.29 0.53 8.52
C GLU A 89 8.94 -0.43 7.39
N ILE A 90 8.61 -1.69 7.71
CA ILE A 90 8.12 -2.67 6.72
C ILE A 90 6.84 -2.14 6.06
N ALA A 91 5.86 -1.70 6.86
CA ALA A 91 4.61 -1.17 6.32
C ALA A 91 4.82 0.06 5.42
N ARG A 92 5.73 0.96 5.81
CA ARG A 92 6.13 2.13 4.99
C ARG A 92 6.76 1.71 3.67
N ILE A 93 7.70 0.77 3.68
CA ILE A 93 8.36 0.29 2.45
C ILE A 93 7.38 -0.46 1.55
N LEU A 94 6.48 -1.27 2.13
CA LEU A 94 5.41 -1.93 1.37
C LEU A 94 4.47 -0.91 0.72
N GLY A 95 4.04 0.13 1.45
CA GLY A 95 3.21 1.19 0.86
C GLY A 95 3.88 1.88 -0.33
N ASN A 96 5.18 2.19 -0.22
CA ASN A 96 5.96 2.75 -1.32
C ASN A 96 6.11 1.78 -2.51
N LEU A 97 6.27 0.48 -2.24
CA LEU A 97 6.39 -0.55 -3.26
C LEU A 97 5.06 -0.74 -4.00
N ALA A 98 3.94 -0.72 -3.28
CA ALA A 98 2.61 -0.77 -3.87
C ALA A 98 2.35 0.45 -4.77
N TRP A 99 2.70 1.65 -4.28
CA TRP A 99 2.63 2.87 -5.10
C TRP A 99 3.45 2.74 -6.39
N ALA A 100 4.67 2.21 -6.33
CA ALA A 100 5.50 1.99 -7.52
C ALA A 100 4.85 0.98 -8.50
N TYR A 101 4.24 -0.10 -8.00
CA TYR A 101 3.47 -1.03 -8.83
C TYR A 101 2.25 -0.37 -9.49
N MET A 102 1.56 0.51 -8.76
CA MET A 102 0.46 1.30 -9.29
C MET A 102 0.92 2.22 -10.43
N GLN A 103 2.07 2.88 -10.30
CA GLN A 103 2.66 3.70 -11.38
C GLN A 103 3.00 2.88 -12.62
N LYS A 104 3.37 1.61 -12.45
CA LYS A 104 3.61 0.67 -13.57
C LYS A 104 2.31 0.14 -14.19
N GLY A 105 1.14 0.51 -13.68
CA GLY A 105 -0.16 0.01 -14.10
C GLY A 105 -0.46 -1.41 -13.60
N ASN A 106 0.37 -1.98 -12.72
CA ASN A 106 0.15 -3.31 -12.16
C ASN A 106 -0.69 -3.22 -10.88
N TYR A 107 -1.99 -2.97 -11.06
CA TYR A 107 -2.94 -2.77 -9.96
C TYR A 107 -3.14 -4.04 -9.11
N ILE A 108 -3.05 -5.22 -9.71
CA ILE A 108 -3.15 -6.51 -9.00
C ILE A 108 -2.00 -6.66 -7.99
N ALA A 109 -0.76 -6.45 -8.43
CA ALA A 109 0.40 -6.53 -7.52
C ALA A 109 0.35 -5.41 -6.46
N SER A 110 -0.07 -4.21 -6.87
CA SER A 110 -0.24 -3.07 -5.96
C SER A 110 -1.23 -3.38 -4.83
N GLU A 111 -2.40 -3.93 -5.17
CA GLU A 111 -3.44 -4.28 -4.20
C GLU A 111 -2.91 -5.25 -3.13
N VAL A 112 -2.27 -6.34 -3.56
CA VAL A 112 -1.72 -7.34 -2.64
C VAL A 112 -0.73 -6.72 -1.66
N VAL A 113 0.15 -5.84 -2.16
CA VAL A 113 1.16 -5.18 -1.34
C VAL A 113 0.51 -4.14 -0.39
N TYR A 114 -0.49 -3.37 -0.85
CA TYR A 114 -1.23 -2.44 0.01
C TYR A 114 -2.02 -3.15 1.10
N ARG A 115 -2.74 -4.24 0.78
CA ARG A 115 -3.44 -5.05 1.79
C ARG A 115 -2.45 -5.56 2.84
N LYS A 116 -1.27 -6.03 2.44
CA LYS A 116 -0.23 -6.46 3.39
C LYS A 116 0.31 -5.31 4.24
N ALA A 117 0.49 -4.13 3.66
CA ALA A 117 0.91 -2.94 4.41
C ALA A 117 -0.14 -2.53 5.44
N GLN A 118 -1.42 -2.51 5.04
CA GLN A 118 -2.56 -2.19 5.89
C GLN A 118 -2.72 -3.17 7.06
N MET A 119 -2.46 -4.46 6.85
CA MET A 119 -2.47 -5.48 7.92
C MET A 119 -1.39 -5.27 8.97
N ILE A 120 -0.27 -4.63 8.63
CA ILE A 120 0.86 -4.42 9.55
C ILE A 120 0.70 -3.10 10.31
N ASP A 121 0.35 -2.03 9.60
CA ASP A 121 0.21 -0.68 10.14
C ASP A 121 -0.92 0.05 9.40
N PRO A 122 -2.18 -0.10 9.89
CA PRO A 122 -3.34 0.51 9.28
C PRO A 122 -3.24 2.03 9.23
N ASP A 123 -3.53 2.60 8.07
CA ASP A 123 -3.41 4.04 7.81
C ASP A 123 -4.38 4.45 6.71
N THR A 124 -4.92 5.66 6.86
CA THR A 124 -5.90 6.22 5.91
C THR A 124 -5.32 6.34 4.51
N ASN A 125 -4.07 6.81 4.36
CA ASN A 125 -3.48 7.02 3.03
C ASN A 125 -3.26 5.69 2.29
N LYS A 126 -2.84 4.64 3.00
CA LYS A 126 -2.72 3.29 2.43
C LYS A 126 -4.08 2.73 2.00
N ALA A 127 -5.11 2.91 2.81
CA ALA A 127 -6.47 2.48 2.47
C ALA A 127 -7.06 3.23 1.26
N CYS A 128 -6.88 4.55 1.18
CA CYS A 128 -7.30 5.33 0.00
C CYS A 128 -6.58 4.87 -1.28
N ASN A 129 -5.28 4.58 -1.20
CA ASN A 129 -4.53 4.07 -2.35
C ASN A 129 -4.96 2.64 -2.73
N LEU A 130 -5.33 1.80 -1.75
CA LEU A 130 -5.92 0.48 -2.00
C LEU A 130 -7.27 0.61 -2.72
N CYS A 131 -8.14 1.51 -2.27
CA CYS A 131 -9.41 1.82 -2.94
C CYS A 131 -9.17 2.22 -4.41
N HIS A 132 -8.23 3.14 -4.66
CA HIS A 132 -7.90 3.54 -6.02
C HIS A 132 -7.40 2.35 -6.88
N CYS A 133 -6.63 1.42 -6.31
CA CYS A 133 -6.22 0.21 -7.02
C CYS A 133 -7.40 -0.71 -7.37
N LEU A 134 -8.40 -0.81 -6.50
CA LEU A 134 -9.61 -1.60 -6.74
C LEU A 134 -10.49 -0.97 -7.83
N MET A 135 -10.65 0.36 -7.79
CA MET A 135 -11.37 1.11 -8.83
C MET A 135 -10.75 0.94 -10.22
N LYS A 136 -9.42 1.01 -10.31
CA LYS A 136 -8.70 0.77 -11.59
C LYS A 136 -8.82 -0.66 -12.11
N GLN A 137 -9.24 -1.60 -11.26
CA GLN A 137 -9.57 -2.97 -11.64
C GLN A 137 -11.08 -3.17 -11.90
N GLY A 138 -11.91 -2.13 -11.76
CA GLY A 138 -13.37 -2.21 -11.90
C GLY A 138 -14.10 -2.83 -10.70
N ARG A 139 -13.40 -3.06 -9.58
CA ARG A 139 -13.96 -3.69 -8.36
C ARG A 139 -14.51 -2.62 -7.41
N TYR A 140 -15.58 -1.95 -7.83
CA TYR A 140 -16.13 -0.77 -7.14
C TYR A 140 -16.77 -1.08 -5.78
N GLU A 141 -17.44 -2.22 -5.63
CA GLU A 141 -18.06 -2.63 -4.36
C GLU A 141 -17.02 -2.82 -3.25
N GLU A 142 -15.92 -3.50 -3.55
CA GLU A 142 -14.82 -3.67 -2.61
C GLU A 142 -14.10 -2.36 -2.29
N ALA A 143 -13.98 -1.48 -3.29
CA ALA A 143 -13.42 -0.15 -3.11
C ALA A 143 -14.29 0.67 -2.12
N HIS A 144 -15.62 0.60 -2.27
CA HIS A 144 -16.57 1.24 -1.36
C HIS A 144 -16.46 0.69 0.06
N ALA A 145 -16.41 -0.64 0.22
CA ALA A 145 -16.24 -1.27 1.53
C ALA A 145 -14.97 -0.78 2.25
N VAL A 146 -13.85 -0.66 1.53
CA VAL A 146 -12.58 -0.15 2.09
C VAL A 146 -12.71 1.30 2.57
N LEU A 147 -13.36 2.19 1.80
CA LEU A 147 -13.55 3.58 2.24
C LEU A 147 -14.53 3.69 3.41
N GLN A 148 -15.56 2.84 3.44
CA GLN A 148 -16.50 2.78 4.55
C GLN A 148 -15.80 2.38 5.86
N GLU A 149 -14.87 1.41 5.82
CA GLU A 149 -14.03 1.08 6.97
C GLU A 149 -13.19 2.28 7.44
N VAL A 150 -12.57 3.02 6.52
CA VAL A 150 -11.80 4.24 6.84
C VAL A 150 -12.67 5.25 7.60
N TRP A 151 -13.90 5.46 7.11
CA TRP A 151 -14.84 6.43 7.67
C TRP A 151 -15.38 6.00 9.05
N GLN A 152 -15.77 4.73 9.17
CA GLN A 152 -16.35 4.18 10.40
C GLN A 152 -15.32 4.06 11.52
N TYR A 153 -14.14 3.52 11.22
CA TYR A 153 -13.11 3.25 12.22
C TYR A 153 -12.14 4.42 12.44
N LYS A 154 -12.30 5.51 11.68
CA LYS A 154 -11.42 6.70 11.72
C LYS A 154 -9.96 6.30 11.82
N LEU A 155 -9.48 5.61 10.80
CA LEU A 155 -8.12 5.08 10.79
C LEU A 155 -7.08 6.19 11.07
N PRO A 156 -5.91 5.83 11.63
CA PRO A 156 -4.83 6.79 11.87
C PRO A 156 -4.54 7.63 10.62
N GLY A 157 -4.46 8.96 10.80
CA GLY A 157 -4.30 9.93 9.71
C GLY A 157 -5.61 10.44 9.10
N PHE A 158 -6.77 9.91 9.48
CA PHE A 158 -8.07 10.43 9.00
C PHE A 158 -8.37 11.86 9.49
N ASP A 159 -7.76 12.33 10.57
CA ASP A 159 -7.99 13.69 11.07
C ASP A 159 -7.37 14.78 10.21
N ASP A 160 -6.43 14.41 9.34
CA ASP A 160 -5.81 15.34 8.41
C ASP A 160 -6.81 15.75 7.32
N LEU A 161 -7.03 17.06 7.16
CA LEU A 161 -7.95 17.61 6.15
C LEU A 161 -7.68 17.05 4.75
N LYS A 162 -6.41 16.85 4.38
CA LYS A 162 -6.03 16.27 3.09
C LYS A 162 -6.53 14.84 2.91
N SER A 163 -6.45 14.03 3.97
CA SER A 163 -6.89 12.64 3.94
C SER A 163 -8.41 12.55 3.90
N ARG A 164 -9.13 13.42 4.61
CA ARG A 164 -10.59 13.53 4.51
C ARG A 164 -11.04 13.93 3.11
N ASN A 165 -10.49 15.01 2.55
CA ASN A 165 -10.79 15.45 1.20
C ASN A 165 -10.53 14.32 0.20
N ARG A 166 -9.43 13.57 0.37
CA ARG A 166 -9.13 12.45 -0.54
C ARG A 166 -10.13 11.29 -0.42
N VAL A 167 -10.65 11.01 0.77
CA VAL A 167 -11.72 10.01 0.96
C VAL A 167 -13.00 10.49 0.29
N GLU A 168 -13.38 11.75 0.49
CA GLU A 168 -14.57 12.35 -0.13
C GLU A 168 -14.49 12.34 -1.67
N GLU A 169 -13.35 12.73 -2.24
CA GLU A 169 -13.09 12.64 -3.68
C GLU A 169 -13.29 11.20 -4.21
N LEU A 170 -12.70 10.21 -3.54
CA LEU A 170 -12.83 8.81 -3.97
C LEU A 170 -14.25 8.28 -3.82
N LEU A 171 -15.01 8.73 -2.81
CA LEU A 171 -16.42 8.37 -2.67
C LEU A 171 -17.26 8.97 -3.80
N LEU A 172 -17.02 10.22 -4.18
CA LEU A 172 -17.68 10.85 -5.33
C LEU A 172 -17.34 10.12 -6.62
N GLU A 173 -16.06 9.82 -6.87
CA GLU A 173 -15.63 9.05 -8.04
C GLU A 173 -16.30 7.65 -8.09
N LEU A 174 -16.49 6.99 -6.93
CA LEU A 174 -17.21 5.71 -6.85
C LEU A 174 -18.70 5.84 -7.15
N GLN A 175 -19.35 6.91 -6.69
CA GLN A 175 -20.75 7.21 -6.99
C GLN A 175 -20.96 7.54 -8.48
N GLU A 176 -19.99 8.19 -9.11
CA GLU A 176 -20.02 8.49 -10.54
C GLU A 176 -19.69 7.26 -11.41
N SER A 177 -18.81 6.39 -10.92
CA SER A 177 -18.36 5.18 -11.64
C SER A 177 -19.28 3.97 -11.46
N GLY A 178 -20.24 4.04 -10.53
CA GLY A 178 -21.20 3.00 -10.20
C GLY A 178 -22.65 3.46 -10.43
N MET A 179 -23.34 2.73 -11.30
CA MET A 179 -24.81 2.68 -11.44
C MET A 179 -25.53 2.62 -10.07
N PRO A 180 -26.82 3.04 -9.98
CA PRO A 180 -27.40 3.65 -8.79
C PRO A 180 -27.30 2.76 -7.56
N LEU A 181 -27.04 3.39 -6.40
CA LEU A 181 -27.08 2.76 -5.09
C LEU A 181 -28.29 1.80 -5.00
N PRO A 182 -28.15 0.54 -4.54
CA PRO A 182 -29.22 -0.06 -3.77
C PRO A 182 -29.46 0.92 -2.63
N SER A 183 -30.56 1.63 -2.76
CA SER A 183 -30.92 2.74 -1.92
C SER A 183 -30.85 2.25 -0.49
N LEU A 184 -30.07 2.94 0.35
CA LEU A 184 -30.44 3.05 1.76
C LEU A 184 -31.88 3.57 1.76
N MET A 185 -32.84 2.64 1.91
CA MET A 185 -34.30 2.78 1.98
C MET A 185 -34.75 4.12 2.59
N PRO A 186 -35.86 4.75 2.12
CA PRO A 186 -37.18 4.12 2.13
C PRO A 186 -38.04 4.44 0.91
N ASN A 187 -38.69 3.42 0.34
CA ASN A 187 -40.05 3.46 -0.21
C ASN A 187 -40.31 2.10 -0.85
N LEU A 188 -40.85 1.20 -0.05
CA LEU A 188 -41.42 -0.05 -0.48
C LEU A 188 -42.74 0.26 -1.22
N PRO A 189 -42.96 -0.21 -2.46
CA PRO A 189 -44.30 -0.45 -2.95
C PRO A 189 -44.83 -1.71 -2.25
N GLU A 190 -45.98 -1.54 -1.61
CA GLU A 190 -46.60 -2.40 -0.59
C GLU A 190 -47.07 -3.80 -1.05
N ASP A 191 -46.59 -4.37 -2.17
CA ASP A 191 -47.36 -5.47 -2.79
C ASP A 191 -46.57 -6.53 -3.57
N LEU A 192 -45.54 -7.14 -2.96
CA LEU A 192 -44.94 -8.36 -3.50
C LEU A 192 -44.54 -9.33 -2.38
N THR A 193 -45.50 -10.12 -1.93
CA THR A 193 -45.26 -11.35 -1.19
C THR A 193 -44.57 -12.36 -2.11
N PHE A 194 -43.28 -12.60 -1.89
CA PHE A 194 -42.58 -13.75 -2.46
C PHE A 194 -42.27 -14.72 -1.32
N ASP A 195 -42.63 -15.98 -1.51
CA ASP A 195 -42.51 -17.04 -0.50
C ASP A 195 -41.05 -17.19 -0.04
N ASP A 196 -40.86 -17.18 1.30
CA ASP A 196 -39.57 -17.07 1.98
C ASP A 196 -38.59 -18.24 1.71
N ASP A 197 -39.07 -19.38 1.22
CA ASP A 197 -38.25 -20.58 1.00
C ASP A 197 -37.35 -20.49 -0.25
N ASP A 198 -37.75 -19.76 -1.29
CA ASP A 198 -36.95 -19.58 -2.52
C ASP A 198 -35.80 -18.57 -2.32
N PHE A 199 -35.97 -17.61 -1.40
CA PHE A 199 -34.96 -16.57 -1.13
C PHE A 199 -33.73 -17.14 -0.41
N VAL A 200 -33.94 -18.09 0.51
CA VAL A 200 -32.85 -18.70 1.28
C VAL A 200 -31.99 -19.61 0.40
N GLU A 201 -32.60 -20.38 -0.51
CA GLU A 201 -31.86 -21.27 -1.42
C GLU A 201 -31.03 -20.47 -2.45
N VAL A 202 -31.55 -19.33 -2.92
CA VAL A 202 -30.82 -18.39 -3.79
C VAL A 202 -29.67 -17.71 -3.04
N LEU A 203 -29.88 -17.29 -1.79
CA LEU A 203 -28.84 -16.69 -0.96
C LEU A 203 -27.70 -17.68 -0.67
N GLU A 204 -28.04 -18.93 -0.39
CA GLU A 204 -27.06 -20.00 -0.11
C GLU A 204 -26.26 -20.37 -1.36
N ARG A 205 -26.87 -20.31 -2.55
CA ARG A 205 -26.17 -20.49 -3.84
C ARG A 205 -25.21 -19.34 -4.15
N VAL A 206 -25.63 -18.10 -3.89
CA VAL A 206 -24.79 -16.89 -4.05
C VAL A 206 -23.63 -16.91 -3.05
N MET A 207 -23.87 -17.28 -1.80
CA MET A 207 -22.83 -17.39 -0.77
C MET A 207 -21.82 -18.52 -1.05
N ASN A 208 -22.26 -19.63 -1.66
CA ASN A 208 -21.38 -20.73 -2.05
C ASN A 208 -20.59 -20.44 -3.34
N GLU A 209 -21.13 -19.67 -4.28
CA GLU A 209 -20.37 -19.14 -5.43
C GLU A 209 -19.37 -18.04 -5.01
N TRP A 210 -19.67 -17.30 -3.94
CA TRP A 210 -18.84 -16.22 -3.39
C TRP A 210 -17.89 -16.64 -2.27
N ALA A 211 -17.78 -17.95 -1.99
CA ALA A 211 -16.73 -18.44 -1.10
C ALA A 211 -15.37 -17.96 -1.63
N PRO A 212 -14.57 -17.20 -0.85
CA PRO A 212 -13.39 -16.54 -1.34
C PRO A 212 -12.44 -17.60 -1.89
N ALA A 213 -12.15 -17.52 -3.19
CA ALA A 213 -11.16 -18.37 -3.82
C ALA A 213 -9.90 -18.28 -2.95
N ARG A 214 -9.57 -19.41 -2.28
CA ARG A 214 -8.40 -19.54 -1.42
C ARG A 214 -7.24 -18.82 -2.08
N SER A 215 -6.75 -17.79 -1.40
CA SER A 215 -5.67 -16.95 -1.86
C SER A 215 -4.47 -17.82 -2.25
N ARG A 216 -4.35 -18.12 -3.55
CA ARG A 216 -3.17 -18.81 -4.08
C ARG A 216 -1.99 -17.90 -3.79
N ARG A 217 -1.11 -18.35 -2.90
CA ARG A 217 0.12 -17.64 -2.55
C ARG A 217 0.89 -17.35 -3.84
N LEU A 218 1.26 -16.09 -4.06
CA LEU A 218 2.12 -15.73 -5.19
C LEU A 218 3.50 -16.39 -5.02
N PRO A 219 4.19 -16.75 -6.12
CA PRO A 219 5.50 -17.42 -6.09
C PRO A 219 6.57 -16.68 -5.27
N ILE A 220 6.43 -15.35 -5.12
CA ILE A 220 7.36 -14.54 -4.32
C ILE A 220 7.30 -14.90 -2.82
N PHE A 221 6.13 -15.30 -2.32
CA PHE A 221 5.96 -15.72 -0.93
C PHE A 221 6.43 -17.17 -0.71
N GLU A 222 6.39 -18.01 -1.75
CA GLU A 222 7.02 -19.35 -1.72
C GLU A 222 8.55 -19.23 -1.69
N GLN A 223 9.14 -18.37 -2.53
CA GLN A 223 10.59 -18.14 -2.54
C GLN A 223 11.09 -17.59 -1.19
N ILE A 224 10.33 -16.71 -0.54
CA ILE A 224 10.67 -16.17 0.78
C ILE A 224 10.53 -17.25 1.88
N SER A 225 9.52 -18.13 1.79
CA SER A 225 9.34 -19.22 2.75
C SER A 225 10.42 -20.29 2.63
N GLN A 226 10.82 -20.65 1.41
CA GLN A 226 11.88 -21.64 1.15
C GLN A 226 13.24 -21.20 1.69
N LEU A 227 13.56 -19.90 1.60
CA LEU A 227 14.78 -19.34 2.18
C LEU A 227 14.77 -19.37 3.71
N ARG A 228 13.60 -19.19 4.35
CA ARG A 228 13.45 -19.30 5.80
C ARG A 228 13.70 -20.73 6.30
N ASP A 229 13.20 -21.72 5.57
CA ASP A 229 13.34 -23.13 5.95
C ASP A 229 14.76 -23.68 5.71
N GLN A 230 15.51 -23.10 4.77
CA GLN A 230 16.93 -23.42 4.55
C GLN A 230 17.87 -22.86 5.61
N MET A 231 17.54 -21.73 6.25
CA MET A 231 18.35 -21.16 7.34
C MET A 231 18.04 -21.78 8.71
N ALA A 232 17.02 -22.62 8.81
CA ALA A 232 16.62 -23.32 10.04
C ALA A 232 17.16 -24.76 10.12
N ARG A 233 18.08 -25.15 9.22
CA ARG A 233 18.78 -26.44 9.20
C ARG A 233 20.27 -26.26 9.41
#